data_AF-A0A7S2PHU2-F1
#
_entry.id   AF-A0A7S2PHU2-F1
#
_cell.length_a   1.000
_cell.length_b   1.000
_cell.length_c   1.000
_cell.angle_alpha   90.00
_cell.angle_beta   90.00
_cell.angle_gamma   90.00
#
_symmetry.space_group_name_H-M   'P 1'
#
loop_
_entity.id
_entity.type
_entity.pdbx_description
1 polymer ?
#
loop_
_entity_poly.entity_id
_entity_poly.type
_entity_poly.pdbx_seq_one_letter_code
_entity_poly.pdbx_strand_id
1 'polypeptide(L)'
;QSKSCYRGNEKSCLAHSACTAITSFPSQIIKPYNTEREKLVLSEMVVLACSRKQLDTNMSNCQKLCKNMLCCFDEEEQYNCASVKAEECLVHAGCEALVDSH
;
A
#
# COMPACT_ATOMS: atom_id res chain seq x y z
N GLN A 1 -6.55 18.42 -1.57
CA GLN A 1 -7.10 17.40 -2.50
C GLN A 1 -5.94 16.49 -2.85
N SER A 2 -5.72 15.47 -2.02
CA SER A 2 -4.72 14.44 -2.31
C SER A 2 -5.16 13.66 -3.54
N LYS A 3 -4.28 13.54 -4.51
CA LYS A 3 -4.50 12.76 -5.72
C LYS A 3 -3.58 11.55 -5.59
N SER A 4 -4.16 10.35 -5.48
CA SER A 4 -3.41 9.12 -5.75
C SER A 4 -2.58 9.31 -7.02
N CYS A 5 -1.42 8.65 -7.15
CA CYS A 5 -0.60 8.73 -8.37
C CYS A 5 -1.40 8.41 -9.64
N TYR A 6 -2.53 7.72 -9.49
CA TYR A 6 -3.54 7.47 -10.53
C TYR A 6 -4.26 8.74 -11.02
N ARG A 7 -4.63 9.63 -10.10
CA ARG A 7 -5.50 10.79 -10.34
C ARG A 7 -4.71 11.91 -11.04
N GLY A 8 -5.03 12.15 -12.31
CA GLY A 8 -4.29 13.00 -13.25
C GLY A 8 -3.34 12.26 -14.19
N ASN A 9 -3.15 10.94 -14.00
CA ASN A 9 -2.31 10.09 -14.86
C ASN A 9 -3.10 8.90 -15.44
N GLU A 10 -4.42 9.00 -15.52
CA GLU A 10 -5.32 7.90 -15.84
C GLU A 10 -4.96 7.28 -17.20
N LYS A 11 -4.64 8.11 -18.19
CA LYS A 11 -4.21 7.66 -19.53
C LYS A 11 -2.89 6.90 -19.49
N SER A 12 -1.95 7.33 -18.67
CA SER A 12 -0.64 6.68 -18.50
C SER A 12 -0.79 5.33 -17.79
N CYS A 13 -1.66 5.25 -16.77
CA CYS A 13 -2.01 4.01 -16.08
C CYS A 13 -2.77 3.04 -17.00
N LEU A 14 -3.71 3.52 -17.83
CA LEU A 14 -4.42 2.71 -18.82
C LEU A 14 -3.48 2.16 -19.90
N ALA A 15 -2.52 2.95 -20.38
CA ALA A 15 -1.53 2.51 -21.36
C ALA A 15 -0.64 1.36 -20.83
N HIS A 16 -0.42 1.33 -19.51
CA HIS A 16 0.32 0.26 -18.84
C HIS A 16 -0.59 -0.77 -18.15
N SER A 17 -1.92 -0.72 -18.39
CA SER A 17 -2.85 -1.71 -17.85
C SER A 17 -2.54 -3.12 -18.36
N ALA A 18 -1.92 -3.27 -19.53
CA ALA A 18 -1.41 -4.54 -20.03
C ALA A 18 -0.30 -5.16 -19.15
N CYS A 19 0.41 -4.37 -18.33
CA CYS A 19 1.33 -4.91 -17.33
C CYS A 19 0.58 -5.64 -16.19
N THR A 20 -0.71 -5.35 -15.97
CA THR A 20 -1.54 -6.13 -15.03
C THR A 20 -1.82 -7.55 -15.56
N ALA A 21 -1.73 -7.78 -16.87
CA ALA A 21 -1.80 -9.13 -17.42
C ALA A 21 -0.54 -9.96 -17.08
N ILE A 22 0.61 -9.33 -16.85
CA ILE A 22 1.80 -10.04 -16.35
C ILE A 22 1.63 -10.41 -14.86
N THR A 23 0.81 -9.67 -14.12
CA THR A 23 0.36 -10.03 -12.76
C THR A 23 -0.82 -11.01 -12.73
N SER A 24 -1.31 -11.46 -13.88
CA SER A 24 -2.43 -12.42 -14.00
C SER A 24 -2.00 -13.89 -14.05
N PHE A 25 -0.72 -14.19 -13.78
CA PHE A 25 -0.42 -15.46 -13.11
C PHE A 25 -1.27 -15.51 -11.84
N PRO A 26 -1.84 -16.67 -11.45
CA PRO A 26 -2.56 -16.75 -10.19
C PRO A 26 -1.60 -16.22 -9.16
N SER A 27 -1.95 -15.06 -8.61
CA SER A 27 -1.34 -14.56 -7.42
C SER A 27 -1.62 -15.66 -6.40
N GLN A 28 -0.69 -16.60 -6.30
CA GLN A 28 -0.20 -16.96 -5.00
C GLN A 28 0.21 -15.61 -4.42
N ILE A 29 -0.77 -14.95 -3.79
CA ILE A 29 -0.56 -13.80 -2.93
C ILE A 29 0.32 -14.41 -1.85
N ILE A 30 1.63 -14.41 -2.10
CA ILE A 30 2.60 -14.68 -1.06
C ILE A 30 2.46 -13.47 -0.18
N LYS A 31 1.53 -13.54 0.78
CA LYS A 31 1.48 -12.61 1.88
C LYS A 31 2.91 -12.59 2.43
N PRO A 32 3.49 -11.42 2.74
CA PRO A 32 4.84 -11.33 3.29
C PRO A 32 4.98 -11.99 4.68
N TYR A 33 3.93 -12.66 5.15
CA TYR A 33 3.80 -13.34 6.42
C TYR A 33 2.98 -14.63 6.23
N ASN A 34 3.31 -15.65 7.02
CA ASN A 34 2.58 -16.91 7.13
C ASN A 34 2.12 -17.18 8.57
N THR A 35 2.58 -16.37 9.54
CA THR A 35 2.27 -16.52 10.97
C THR A 35 1.86 -15.19 11.61
N GLU A 36 1.13 -15.25 12.73
CA GLU A 36 0.79 -14.05 13.52
C GLU A 36 2.03 -13.26 13.96
N ARG A 37 3.12 -13.95 14.30
CA ARG A 37 4.36 -13.28 14.70
C ARG A 37 4.95 -12.44 13.56
N GLU A 38 4.97 -12.99 12.36
CA GLU A 38 5.44 -12.26 11.17
C GLU A 38 4.55 -11.06 10.85
N LYS A 39 3.22 -11.17 11.05
CA LYS A 39 2.31 -10.02 10.91
C LYS A 39 2.65 -8.91 11.88
N LEU A 40 2.85 -9.25 13.15
CA LEU A 40 3.19 -8.27 14.19
C LEU A 40 4.52 -7.59 13.89
N VAL A 41 5.54 -8.38 13.52
CA VAL A 41 6.86 -7.84 13.13
C VAL A 41 6.74 -6.93 11.91
N LEU A 42 5.97 -7.32 10.89
CA LEU A 42 5.74 -6.47 9.72
C LEU A 42 5.00 -5.18 10.07
N SER A 43 3.96 -5.27 10.89
CA SER A 43 3.19 -4.11 11.32
C SER A 43 4.05 -3.12 12.11
N GLU A 44 4.89 -3.62 13.02
CA GLU A 44 5.85 -2.80 13.76
C GLU A 44 6.88 -2.14 12.82
N MET A 45 7.43 -2.89 11.86
CA MET A 45 8.34 -2.33 10.85
C MET A 45 7.68 -1.21 10.04
N VAL A 46 6.42 -1.38 9.63
CA VAL A 46 5.65 -0.35 8.92
C VAL A 46 5.50 0.89 9.79
N VAL A 47 5.05 0.74 11.04
CA VAL A 47 4.86 1.86 11.97
C VAL A 47 6.17 2.62 12.21
N LEU A 48 7.29 1.92 12.39
CA LEU A 48 8.59 2.55 12.61
C LEU A 48 9.07 3.30 11.36
N ALA A 49 8.98 2.66 10.19
CA ALA A 49 9.41 3.24 8.92
C ALA A 49 8.55 4.45 8.51
N CYS A 50 7.26 4.44 8.85
CA CYS A 50 6.29 5.48 8.53
C CYS A 50 6.08 6.49 9.67
N SER A 51 6.91 6.44 10.71
CA SER A 51 6.89 7.46 11.76
C SER A 51 7.24 8.84 11.21
N ARG A 52 6.64 9.91 11.75
CA ARG A 52 6.84 11.29 11.28
C ARG A 52 8.32 11.65 11.12
N LYS A 53 9.14 11.31 12.11
CA LYS A 53 10.60 11.53 12.08
C LYS A 53 11.28 10.89 10.85
N GLN A 54 10.88 9.68 10.49
CA GLN A 54 11.43 8.99 9.33
C GLN A 54 10.89 9.56 8.02
N LEU A 55 9.61 9.93 7.97
CA LEU A 55 9.03 10.58 6.79
C LEU A 55 9.72 11.94 6.50
N ASP A 56 10.01 12.74 7.52
CA ASP A 56 10.72 14.02 7.37
C ASP A 56 12.18 13.85 6.88
N THR A 57 12.79 12.69 7.16
CA THR A 57 14.19 12.41 6.81
C THR A 57 14.32 11.68 5.47
N ASN A 58 13.55 10.60 5.30
CA ASN A 58 13.57 9.71 4.14
C ASN A 58 12.32 8.83 4.08
N MET A 59 11.36 9.22 3.24
CA MET A 59 10.11 8.48 3.04
C MET A 59 10.28 7.14 2.28
N SER A 60 11.43 6.89 1.65
CA SER A 60 11.62 5.75 0.72
C SER A 60 11.37 4.39 1.39
N ASN A 61 11.74 4.24 2.66
CA ASN A 61 11.53 2.98 3.39
C ASN A 61 10.04 2.72 3.64
N CYS A 62 9.30 3.74 4.10
CA CYS A 62 7.86 3.66 4.25
C CYS A 62 7.18 3.37 2.90
N GLN A 63 7.54 4.12 1.85
CA GLN A 63 6.99 3.92 0.50
C GLN A 63 7.21 2.51 -0.03
N LYS A 64 8.39 1.91 0.20
CA LYS A 64 8.69 0.53 -0.23
C LYS A 64 7.81 -0.50 0.47
N LEU A 65 7.59 -0.36 1.78
CA LEU A 65 6.72 -1.25 2.55
C LEU A 65 5.25 -1.08 2.14
N CYS A 66 4.83 0.14 1.84
CA CYS A 66 3.43 0.48 1.60
C CYS A 66 2.98 0.37 0.15
N LYS A 67 3.90 0.27 -0.82
CA LYS A 67 3.61 0.40 -2.27
C LYS A 67 2.39 -0.38 -2.77
N ASN A 68 2.18 -1.60 -2.26
CA ASN A 68 1.11 -2.49 -2.72
C ASN A 68 -0.15 -2.44 -1.85
N MET A 69 -0.13 -1.68 -0.76
CA MET A 69 -1.20 -1.60 0.24
C MET A 69 -1.78 -0.19 0.40
N LEU A 70 -1.39 0.76 -0.45
CA LEU A 70 -2.00 2.09 -0.46
C LEU A 70 -3.48 2.07 -0.86
N CYS A 71 -3.93 1.04 -1.62
CA CYS A 71 -5.35 0.85 -1.93
C CYS A 71 -6.23 0.65 -0.70
N CYS A 72 -5.66 0.33 0.47
CA CYS A 72 -6.41 0.20 1.71
C CYS A 72 -7.01 1.52 2.19
N PHE A 73 -6.42 2.64 1.76
CA PHE A 73 -6.71 4.00 2.23
C PHE A 73 -7.27 4.90 1.12
N ASP A 74 -7.66 4.33 -0.03
CA ASP A 74 -8.35 5.09 -1.08
C ASP A 74 -9.78 5.43 -0.63
N GLU A 75 -10.20 6.68 -0.81
CA GLU A 75 -11.54 7.16 -0.45
C GLU A 75 -12.65 6.62 -1.38
N GLU A 76 -12.29 6.32 -2.62
CA GLU A 76 -13.23 5.82 -3.62
C GLU A 76 -13.38 4.30 -3.50
N GLU A 77 -14.60 3.83 -3.19
CA GLU A 77 -14.90 2.42 -2.93
C GLU A 77 -14.43 1.47 -4.06
N GLN A 78 -14.53 1.92 -5.32
CA GLN A 78 -14.10 1.15 -6.49
C GLN A 78 -12.59 0.88 -6.57
N TYR A 79 -11.78 1.68 -5.87
CA TYR A 79 -10.32 1.53 -5.77
C TYR A 79 -9.87 1.07 -4.38
N ASN A 80 -10.77 1.12 -3.39
CA ASN A 80 -10.50 0.65 -2.06
C ASN A 80 -10.46 -0.88 -1.98
N CYS A 81 -9.37 -1.43 -1.46
CA CYS A 81 -9.18 -2.88 -1.35
C CYS A 81 -9.41 -3.44 0.06
N ALA A 82 -9.81 -2.61 1.04
CA ALA A 82 -9.91 -2.99 2.45
C ALA A 82 -10.92 -4.11 2.72
N SER A 83 -12.00 -4.20 1.93
CA SER A 83 -12.98 -5.29 2.05
C SER A 83 -12.42 -6.64 1.56
N VAL A 84 -11.59 -6.63 0.52
CA VAL A 84 -11.00 -7.83 -0.10
C VAL A 84 -9.73 -8.27 0.64
N LYS A 85 -8.98 -7.31 1.19
CA LYS A 85 -7.64 -7.48 1.79
C LYS A 85 -7.57 -7.02 3.24
N ALA A 86 -8.67 -7.17 3.99
CA ALA A 86 -8.81 -6.62 5.35
C ALA A 86 -7.61 -6.88 6.27
N GLU A 87 -7.14 -8.13 6.32
CA GLU A 87 -5.99 -8.51 7.14
C GLU A 87 -4.67 -7.85 6.69
N GLU A 88 -4.42 -7.81 5.39
CA GLU A 88 -3.21 -7.17 4.83
C GLU A 88 -3.23 -5.67 5.11
N CYS A 89 -4.40 -5.04 4.97
CA CYS A 89 -4.62 -3.63 5.29
C CYS A 89 -4.38 -3.33 6.78
N LEU A 90 -4.83 -4.20 7.68
CA LEU A 90 -4.58 -4.05 9.12
C LEU A 90 -3.08 -4.10 9.44
N VAL A 91 -2.33 -5.04 8.85
CA VAL A 91 -0.87 -5.13 9.04
C VAL A 91 -0.18 -3.85 8.56
N HIS A 92 -0.69 -3.22 7.50
CA HIS A 92 -0.14 -2.01 6.90
C HIS A 92 -0.80 -0.71 7.37
N ALA A 93 -1.54 -0.71 8.50
CA ALA A 93 -2.26 0.47 8.98
C ALA A 93 -1.37 1.74 9.09
N GLY A 94 -0.09 1.58 9.46
CA GLY A 94 0.86 2.70 9.53
C GLY A 94 1.16 3.39 8.18
N CYS A 95 0.79 2.77 7.05
CA CYS A 95 0.91 3.38 5.73
C CYS A 95 -0.05 4.54 5.48
N GLU A 96 -1.10 4.68 6.29
CA GLU A 96 -2.01 5.83 6.27
C GLU A 96 -1.26 7.16 6.42
N ALA A 97 -0.14 7.15 7.15
CA ALA A 97 0.72 8.32 7.31
C ALA A 97 1.25 8.89 5.99
N LEU A 98 1.32 8.11 4.90
CA LEU A 98 1.69 8.58 3.56
C LEU A 98 0.54 9.26 2.82
N VAL A 99 -0.71 9.01 3.23
CA VAL A 99 -1.93 9.58 2.64
C VAL A 99 -2.31 10.86 3.38
N ASP A 100 -2.24 10.83 4.72
CA ASP A 100 -2.57 11.96 5.60
C ASP A 100 -1.54 13.10 5.58
N SER A 101 -0.33 12.87 5.07
CA SER A 101 0.73 13.88 5.11
C SER A 101 0.59 15.01 4.09
N HIS A 102 -0.40 15.00 3.17
CA HIS A 102 -0.62 16.06 2.16
C HIS A 102 -2.07 16.25 1.66
#